data_AF-M1NC87-F1
#
_entry.id   AF-M1NC87-F1
#
_cell.length_a   1.000
_cell.length_b   1.000
_cell.length_c   1.000
_cell.angle_alpha   90.00
_cell.angle_beta   90.00
_cell.angle_gamma   90.00
#
_symmetry.space_group_name_H-M   'P 1'
#
loop_
_entity.id
_entity.type
_entity.pdbx_description
1 polymer ?
#
loop_
_entity_poly.entity_id
_entity_poly.type
_entity_poly.pdbx_seq_one_letter_code
_entity_poly.pdbx_strand_id
1 'polypeptide(L)' 'MTSQEAIRVLMLSPIYFRLTPADRRQLIREYCNLFTQVCKRRQRAKKEE' A
#
# COMPACT_ATOMS: atom_id res chain seq x y z
N MET A 1 6.18 -0.52 5.58
CA MET A 1 5.10 -1.28 4.92
C MET A 1 5.75 -2.40 4.12
N THR A 2 5.49 -3.64 4.51
CA THR A 2 5.87 -4.84 3.76
C THR A 2 4.72 -5.28 2.85
N SER A 3 5.01 -6.11 1.84
CA SER A 3 3.97 -6.68 0.97
C SER A 3 2.93 -7.49 1.75
N GLN A 4 3.32 -8.18 2.83
CA GLN A 4 2.41 -8.95 3.68
C GLN A 4 1.42 -8.05 4.42
N GLU A 5 1.87 -6.91 4.94
CA GLU A 5 0.99 -5.92 5.58
C GLU A 5 0.01 -5.31 4.56
N ALA A 6 0.49 -4.98 3.36
CA ALA A 6 -0.36 -4.48 2.29
C ALA A 6 -1.45 -5.50 1.91
N ILE A 7 -1.11 -6.80 1.83
CA ILE A 7 -2.08 -7.86 1.57
C ILE A 7 -3.17 -7.89 2.66
N ARG A 8 -2.79 -7.81 3.94
CA ARG A 8 -3.77 -7.82 5.05
C ARG A 8 -4.78 -6.69 4.94
N VAL A 9 -4.35 -5.51 4.51
CA VAL A 9 -5.24 -4.36 4.29
C VAL A 9 -6.09 -4.56 3.03
N LEU A 10 -5.47 -4.94 1.92
CA LEU A 10 -6.15 -5.07 0.63
C LEU A 10 -7.20 -6.19 0.63
N MET A 11 -6.96 -7.29 1.36
CA MET A 11 -7.92 -8.38 1.53
C MET A 11 -9.20 -7.98 2.26
N LEU A 12 -9.24 -6.85 2.98
CA LEU A 12 -10.46 -6.34 3.59
C LEU A 12 -11.47 -5.86 2.55
N SER A 13 -11.01 -5.56 1.32
CA SER A 13 -11.89 -5.17 0.23
C SER A 13 -12.31 -6.39 -0.60
N PRO A 14 -13.61 -6.61 -0.85
CA PRO A 14 -14.09 -7.72 -1.68
C PRO A 14 -13.58 -7.64 -3.13
N ILE A 15 -13.14 -6.46 -3.58
CA ILE A 15 -12.56 -6.25 -4.92
C ILE A 15 -11.25 -7.03 -5.07
N TYR A 16 -10.45 -7.15 -4.01
CA TYR A 16 -9.17 -7.85 -4.05
C TYR A 16 -9.30 -9.30 -4.51
N PHE A 17 -10.40 -9.97 -4.13
CA PHE A 17 -10.66 -11.36 -4.52
C PHE A 17 -11.08 -11.50 -5.98
N ARG A 18 -11.63 -10.45 -6.59
CA ARG A 18 -12.03 -10.45 -8.02
C ARG A 18 -10.84 -10.23 -8.97
N LEU A 19 -9.72 -9.73 -8.45
CA LEU A 19 -8.53 -9.45 -9.25
C LEU A 19 -7.76 -10.73 -9.62
N THR A 20 -7.16 -10.73 -10.80
CA THR A 20 -6.25 -11.80 -11.22
C THR A 20 -4.97 -11.77 -10.36
N PRO A 21 -4.21 -12.88 -10.30
CA PRO A 21 -2.93 -12.89 -9.59
C PRO A 21 -1.93 -11.84 -10.10
N ALA A 22 -1.99 -11.48 -11.39
CA ALA A 22 -1.14 -10.43 -11.95
C ALA A 22 -1.54 -9.04 -11.42
N ASP A 23 -2.83 -8.73 -11.47
CA ASP A 23 -3.36 -7.44 -10.99
C ASP A 23 -3.15 -7.27 -9.49
N ARG A 24 -3.30 -8.36 -8.70
CA ARG A 24 -3.00 -8.33 -7.26
C ARG A 24 -1.55 -7.95 -6.99
N ARG A 25 -0.60 -8.53 -7.73
CA ARG A 25 0.84 -8.20 -7.57
C ARG A 25 1.10 -6.73 -7.90
N GLN A 26 0.49 -6.22 -8.96
CA GLN A 26 0.60 -4.81 -9.33
C GLN A 26 0.02 -3.90 -8.25
N LEU A 27 -1.20 -4.19 -7.78
CA LEU A 27 -1.88 -3.43 -6.74
C LEU A 27 -1.08 -3.38 -5.42
N ILE A 28 -0.50 -4.50 -5.00
CA ILE A 28 0.35 -4.56 -3.80
C ILE A 28 1.59 -3.66 -3.98
N ARG A 29 2.26 -3.73 -5.14
CA ARG A 29 3.44 -2.91 -5.43
C ARG A 29 3.12 -1.42 -5.41
N GLU A 30 2.02 -1.02 -6.07
CA GLU A 30 1.56 0.37 -6.10
C GLU A 30 1.20 0.87 -4.70
N TYR A 31 0.45 0.08 -3.93
CA TYR A 31 0.09 0.42 -2.56
C TYR A 31 1.33 0.64 -1.67
N CYS A 32 2.30 -0.27 -1.70
CA CYS A 32 3.54 -0.13 -0.95
C CYS A 32 4.32 1.14 -1.33
N ASN A 33 4.39 1.46 -2.63
CA ASN A 33 5.05 2.66 -3.12
C ASN A 33 4.34 3.94 -2.65
N LEU A 34 3.02 4.01 -2.78
CA LEU A 34 2.22 5.14 -2.34
C LEU A 34 2.33 5.34 -0.82
N PHE A 35 2.22 4.26 -0.04
CA PHE A 35 2.37 4.32 1.41
C PHE A 35 3.75 4.87 1.80
N THR A 36 4.81 4.43 1.13
CA THR A 36 6.17 4.93 1.36
C THR A 36 6.26 6.44 1.08
N GLN A 37 5.66 6.92 0.00
CA GLN A 37 5.64 8.35 -0.32
C GLN A 37 4.88 9.16 0.73
N VAL A 38 3.71 8.69 1.17
CA VAL A 38 2.90 9.36 2.21
C VAL A 38 3.64 9.39 3.55
N CYS A 39 4.27 8.29 3.96
CA CYS A 39 5.09 8.24 5.17
C CYS A 39 6.26 9.22 5.11
N LYS A 40 6.97 9.29 3.97
CA LYS A 40 8.06 10.26 3.77
C LYS A 40 7.56 11.71 3.90
N ARG A 41 6.41 12.04 3.30
CA ARG A 41 5.81 13.37 3.42
C ARG A 41 5.43 13.72 4.86
N ARG A 42 4.78 12.80 5.58
CA ARG A 42 4.44 12.99 7.01
C ARG A 42 5.67 13.20 7.89
N GLN A 43 6.78 12.51 7.61
CA GLN A 43 8.03 12.70 8.35
C GLN A 43 8.69 14.06 8.09
N ARG A 44 8.53 14.64 6.89
CA ARG A 44 9.00 16.00 6.59
C ARG A 44 8.16 17.06 7.28
N ALA A 45 6.83 16.92 7.24
CA ALA A 45 5.92 17.82 7.95
C ALA A 45 6.17 17.84 9.47
N LYS A 46 6.56 16.70 10.06
CA LYS A 46 6.92 16.61 11.49
C LYS A 46 8.33 17.13 11.84
N LYS A 47 9.16 17.48 10.86
CA LYS A 47 10.50 18.05 11.07
C LYS A 47 10.53 19.57 10.92
N GLU A 48 9.44 20.17 10.45
CA GLU A 48 9.27 21.62 10.25
C GLU A 48 8.38 22.27 11.33
N GLU A 49 8.00 21.50 12.36
CA GLU A 49 7.30 21.96 13.58
C GLU A 49 8.24 21.79 14.78
#